data_AF-A0A8B6Y4I7-F1
#
_entry.id   AF-A0A8B6Y4I7-F1
#
_cell.length_a   1.000
_cell.length_b   1.000
_cell.length_c   1.000
_cell.angle_alpha   90.00
_cell.angle_beta   90.00
_cell.angle_gamma   90.00
#
_symmetry.space_group_name_H-M   'P 1'
#
loop_
_entity.id
_entity.type
_entity.pdbx_description
1 polymer ?
#
loop_
_entity_poly.entity_id
_entity_poly.type
_entity_poly.pdbx_seq_one_letter_code
_entity_poly.pdbx_strand_id
1 'polypeptide(L)'
;MKMASDQEGDAEMIQECEEYVKKHRIQIVLKDAIVELCINKPDNPYKFLRDHFDKLEKEALIAPPHEPELLPSEPPPLSSTTKRRRGAVSAAVISEEDAASYVKKVIPKDYKTMAALSKAIEKNILFCHLDDAERR
;
A
#
# COMPACT_ATOMS: atom_id res chain seq x y z
N MET A 1 51.05 -1.21 -25.06
CA MET A 1 50.33 -1.37 -23.78
C MET A 1 49.88 -0.01 -23.30
N LYS A 2 48.64 0.41 -23.62
CA LYS A 2 48.03 1.65 -23.11
C LYS A 2 46.51 1.52 -23.22
N MET A 3 45.92 0.65 -22.40
CA MET A 3 44.47 0.41 -22.31
C MET A 3 44.05 -0.04 -20.89
N ALA A 4 44.82 0.34 -19.86
CA ALA A 4 44.54 -0.05 -18.48
C ALA A 4 44.25 1.15 -17.56
N SER A 5 44.49 2.38 -17.99
CA SER A 5 44.33 3.59 -17.17
C SER A 5 42.91 4.17 -17.17
N ASP A 6 42.11 3.87 -18.19
CA ASP A 6 40.82 4.56 -18.38
C ASP A 6 39.67 3.84 -17.66
N GLN A 7 39.79 2.52 -17.39
CA GLN A 7 38.75 1.75 -16.68
C GLN A 7 38.74 1.98 -15.17
N GLU A 8 39.88 2.37 -14.58
CA GLU A 8 40.02 2.52 -13.12
C GLU A 8 39.42 3.86 -12.65
N GLY A 9 39.57 4.93 -13.44
CA GLY A 9 38.90 6.21 -13.19
C GLY A 9 37.38 6.15 -13.34
N ASP A 10 36.88 5.35 -14.30
CA ASP A 10 35.44 5.12 -14.46
C ASP A 10 34.85 4.35 -13.26
N ALA A 11 35.61 3.40 -12.69
CA ALA A 11 35.18 2.64 -11.52
C ALA A 11 35.09 3.52 -10.26
N GLU A 12 36.08 4.38 -10.03
CA GLU A 12 36.06 5.37 -8.95
C GLU A 12 34.90 6.35 -9.09
N MET A 13 34.64 6.82 -10.32
CA MET A 13 33.51 7.72 -10.61
C MET A 13 32.14 7.06 -10.35
N ILE A 14 31.99 5.78 -10.73
CA ILE A 14 30.79 5.00 -10.44
C ILE A 14 30.62 4.82 -8.92
N GLN A 15 31.70 4.56 -8.21
CA GLN A 15 31.68 4.39 -6.76
C GLN A 15 31.24 5.69 -6.05
N GLU A 16 31.79 6.84 -6.44
CA GLU A 16 31.35 8.14 -5.91
C GLU A 16 29.86 8.40 -6.19
N CYS A 17 29.37 8.04 -7.38
CA CYS A 17 27.96 8.18 -7.71
C CYS A 17 27.08 7.30 -6.81
N GLU A 18 27.48 6.05 -6.56
CA GLU A 18 26.76 5.17 -5.65
C GLU A 18 26.75 5.68 -4.21
N GLU A 19 27.88 6.19 -3.74
CA GLU A 19 28.01 6.78 -2.40
C GLU A 19 27.14 8.02 -2.25
N TYR A 20 27.08 8.89 -3.26
CA TYR A 20 26.18 10.04 -3.28
C TYR A 20 24.72 9.61 -3.20
N VAL A 21 24.32 8.62 -4.01
CA VAL A 21 22.96 8.07 -4.01
C VAL A 21 22.58 7.48 -2.65
N LYS A 22 23.50 6.76 -2.00
CA LYS A 22 23.31 6.17 -0.67
C LYS A 22 23.22 7.25 0.41
N LYS A 23 24.19 8.17 0.43
CA LYS A 23 24.30 9.27 1.40
C LYS A 23 23.06 10.15 1.41
N HIS A 24 22.55 10.49 0.24
CA HIS A 24 21.36 11.34 0.09
C HIS A 24 20.04 10.55 0.01
N ARG A 25 20.08 9.22 0.21
CA ARG A 25 18.91 8.33 0.16
C ARG A 25 18.05 8.52 -1.09
N ILE A 26 18.67 8.85 -2.23
CA ILE A 26 17.98 9.29 -3.46
C ILE A 26 16.99 8.23 -3.95
N GLN A 27 17.37 6.94 -3.85
CA GLN A 27 16.50 5.83 -4.26
C GLN A 27 15.20 5.76 -3.46
N ILE A 28 15.24 6.05 -2.15
CA ILE A 28 14.06 5.99 -1.29
C ILE A 28 13.13 7.15 -1.63
N VAL A 29 13.71 8.36 -1.67
CA VAL A 29 12.98 9.60 -2.00
C VAL A 29 12.24 9.51 -3.34
N LEU A 30 12.89 9.00 -4.38
CA LEU A 30 12.25 8.83 -5.69
C LEU A 30 11.19 7.72 -5.70
N LYS A 31 11.43 6.60 -5.00
CA LYS A 31 10.44 5.53 -4.89
C LYS A 31 9.17 6.00 -4.19
N ASP A 32 9.33 6.72 -3.08
CA ASP A 32 8.20 7.25 -2.31
C ASP A 32 7.41 8.26 -3.13
N ALA A 33 8.09 9.14 -3.88
CA ALA A 33 7.43 10.07 -4.81
C ALA A 33 6.61 9.34 -5.90
N ILE A 34 7.10 8.20 -6.41
CA ILE A 34 6.37 7.37 -7.39
C ILE A 34 5.15 6.70 -6.74
N VAL A 35 5.28 6.19 -5.51
CA VAL A 35 4.17 5.59 -4.76
C VAL A 35 3.08 6.64 -4.56
N GLU A 36 3.46 7.84 -4.13
CA GLU A 36 2.53 8.93 -3.85
C GLU A 36 1.82 9.42 -5.12
N LEU A 37 2.51 9.47 -6.26
CA LEU A 37 1.89 9.73 -7.57
C LEU A 37 0.85 8.66 -7.94
N CYS A 38 1.18 7.39 -7.71
CA CYS A 38 0.28 6.27 -8.04
C CYS A 38 -0.97 6.24 -7.15
N ILE A 39 -0.86 6.70 -5.90
CA ILE A 39 -1.97 6.79 -4.94
C ILE A 39 -2.89 7.94 -5.33
N ASN A 40 -2.33 9.15 -5.52
CA ASN A 40 -3.13 10.37 -5.67
C ASN A 40 -3.60 10.61 -7.11
N LYS A 41 -2.93 10.02 -8.12
CA LYS A 41 -3.22 10.19 -9.56
C LYS A 41 -3.61 11.63 -9.94
N PRO A 42 -2.76 12.63 -9.65
CA PRO A 42 -3.07 14.02 -9.95
C PRO A 42 -3.12 14.27 -11.47
N ASP A 43 -3.96 15.21 -11.90
CA ASP A 43 -4.06 15.59 -13.33
C ASP A 43 -2.75 16.16 -13.89
N ASN A 44 -1.91 16.76 -13.05
CA ASN A 44 -0.58 17.26 -13.42
C ASN A 44 0.52 16.65 -12.53
N PRO A 45 1.22 15.60 -12.98
CA PRO A 45 2.23 14.90 -12.19
C PRO A 45 3.48 15.75 -11.92
N TYR A 46 3.84 16.65 -12.84
CA TYR A 46 5.03 17.50 -12.68
C TYR A 46 4.85 18.55 -11.59
N LYS A 47 3.66 19.17 -11.52
CA LYS A 47 3.33 20.12 -10.45
C LYS A 47 3.33 19.42 -9.09
N PHE A 48 2.73 18.23 -9.02
CA PHE A 48 2.71 17.43 -7.80
C PHE A 48 4.11 17.11 -7.27
N LEU A 49 5.01 16.64 -8.15
CA LEU A 49 6.37 16.33 -7.76
C LEU A 49 7.13 17.55 -7.23
N ARG A 50 7.00 18.72 -7.86
CA ARG A 50 7.60 19.96 -7.37
C ARG A 50 7.11 20.28 -5.95
N ASP A 51 5.78 20.32 -5.76
CA ASP A 51 5.19 20.64 -4.45
C ASP A 51 5.56 19.59 -3.38
N HIS A 52 5.70 18.32 -3.76
CA HIS A 52 6.09 17.23 -2.88
C HIS A 52 7.56 17.36 -2.43
N PHE A 53 8.49 17.62 -3.35
CA PHE A 53 9.89 17.83 -2.99
C PHE A 53 10.11 19.11 -2.17
N ASP A 54 9.38 20.19 -2.47
CA ASP A 54 9.42 21.43 -1.67
C ASP A 54 8.95 21.20 -0.21
N LYS A 55 8.01 20.28 0.01
CA LYS A 55 7.57 19.87 1.36
C LYS A 55 8.63 19.05 2.06
N LEU A 56 9.21 18.06 1.39
CA LEU A 56 10.28 17.22 1.95
C LEU A 56 11.50 18.06 2.38
N GLU A 57 11.84 19.09 1.60
CA GLU A 57 12.93 20.02 1.98
C GLU A 57 12.60 20.79 3.26
N LYS A 58 11.35 21.26 3.42
CA LYS A 58 10.91 21.95 4.65
C LYS A 58 10.90 21.03 5.87
N GLU A 59 10.46 19.79 5.71
CA GLU A 59 10.46 18.80 6.80
C GLU A 59 11.88 18.42 7.23
N ALA A 60 12.83 18.37 6.29
CA ALA A 60 14.25 18.14 6.58
C ALA A 60 14.88 19.28 7.41
N LEU A 61 14.38 20.51 7.28
CA LEU A 61 14.86 21.69 8.03
C LEU A 61 14.26 21.83 9.43
N ILE A 62 13.13 21.18 9.70
CA ILE A 62 12.41 21.25 10.98
C ILE A 62 12.84 20.10 11.91
N ALA A 63 13.44 19.04 11.38
CA ALA A 63 14.01 17.96 12.17
C ALA A 63 15.27 18.44 12.95
N PRO A 64 15.38 18.21 14.27
CA PRO A 64 16.57 18.54 15.02
C PRO A 64 17.79 17.75 14.49
N PRO A 65 19.04 18.21 14.73
CA PRO A 65 20.22 17.45 14.38
C PRO A 65 20.22 16.17 15.20
N HIS A 66 19.83 15.07 14.56
CA HIS A 66 19.79 13.77 15.18
C HIS A 66 21.25 13.35 15.45
N GLU A 67 21.65 13.33 16.72
CA GLU A 67 22.74 12.48 17.17
C GLU A 67 22.54 11.07 16.59
N PRO A 68 23.62 10.32 16.32
CA PRO A 68 23.53 8.91 15.95
C PRO A 68 23.01 8.13 17.17
N GLU A 69 21.70 8.23 17.38
CA GLU A 69 20.97 7.49 18.39
C GLU A 69 21.14 6.02 18.01
N LEU A 70 21.93 5.32 18.83
CA LEU A 70 22.11 3.88 18.79
C LEU A 70 20.73 3.25 18.67
N LEU A 71 20.41 2.78 17.47
CA LEU A 71 19.15 2.13 17.11
C LEU A 71 18.74 1.16 18.22
N PRO A 72 17.65 1.43 18.97
CA PRO A 72 16.97 0.37 19.66
C PRO A 72 16.58 -0.66 18.61
N SER A 73 16.93 -1.92 18.87
CA SER A 73 16.73 -3.10 18.03
C SER A 73 15.65 -2.92 16.98
N GLU A 74 16.02 -3.15 15.71
CA GLU A 74 15.14 -3.08 14.54
C GLU A 74 13.68 -3.41 14.90
N PRO A 75 12.70 -2.56 14.54
CA PRO A 75 11.30 -2.97 14.61
C PRO A 75 11.18 -4.32 13.90
N PRO A 76 10.43 -5.30 14.44
CA PRO A 76 10.34 -6.63 13.83
C PRO A 76 10.08 -6.42 12.35
N PRO A 77 10.88 -7.03 11.46
CA PRO A 77 10.87 -6.67 10.05
C PRO A 77 9.42 -6.68 9.59
N LEU A 78 8.89 -5.49 9.24
CA LEU A 78 7.59 -5.33 8.61
C LEU A 78 7.61 -6.31 7.47
N SER A 79 6.92 -7.44 7.66
CA SER A 79 7.35 -8.71 7.06
C SER A 79 7.68 -8.43 5.61
N SER A 80 8.97 -8.55 5.28
CA SER A 80 9.44 -8.20 3.96
C SER A 80 8.48 -8.89 3.00
N THR A 81 7.96 -8.12 2.04
CA THR A 81 7.15 -8.65 0.94
C THR A 81 8.02 -9.52 0.03
N THR A 82 8.91 -10.34 0.60
CA THR A 82 9.27 -11.66 0.10
C THR A 82 8.02 -12.23 -0.55
N LYS A 83 8.17 -12.64 -1.81
CA LYS A 83 7.10 -13.15 -2.67
C LYS A 83 6.39 -14.29 -1.95
N ARG A 84 5.41 -13.96 -1.08
CA ARG A 84 4.62 -14.94 -0.37
C ARG A 84 3.75 -15.59 -1.43
N ARG A 85 3.90 -16.91 -1.60
CA ARG A 85 2.97 -17.67 -2.42
C ARG A 85 1.58 -17.48 -1.81
N ARG A 86 0.65 -16.93 -2.59
CA ARG A 86 -0.75 -16.81 -2.18
C ARG A 86 -1.35 -18.21 -2.20
N GLY A 87 -1.86 -18.68 -1.06
CA GLY A 87 -2.64 -19.92 -0.99
C GLY A 87 -4.01 -19.74 -1.64
N ALA A 88 -4.52 -20.80 -2.27
CA ALA A 88 -5.88 -20.81 -2.79
C ALA A 88 -6.89 -20.97 -1.65
N VAL A 89 -8.08 -20.40 -1.82
CA VAL A 89 -9.22 -20.54 -0.91
C VAL A 89 -10.41 -21.04 -1.71
N SER A 90 -11.15 -22.00 -1.17
CA SER A 90 -12.38 -22.52 -1.76
C SER A 90 -13.44 -22.66 -0.68
N ALA A 91 -14.68 -22.27 -1.01
CA ALA A 91 -15.85 -22.59 -0.21
C ALA A 91 -16.27 -24.06 -0.41
N ALA A 92 -17.27 -24.50 0.36
CA ALA A 92 -17.94 -25.77 0.15
C ALA A 92 -18.77 -25.74 -1.15
N VAL A 93 -18.97 -26.92 -1.76
CA VAL A 93 -19.88 -27.08 -2.90
C VAL A 93 -21.31 -27.03 -2.37
N ILE A 94 -22.15 -26.17 -2.96
CA ILE A 94 -23.59 -26.10 -2.67
C ILE A 94 -24.31 -26.87 -3.78
N SER A 95 -25.01 -27.94 -3.44
CA SER A 95 -25.80 -28.71 -4.41
C SER A 95 -27.19 -28.11 -4.62
N GLU A 96 -27.91 -28.55 -5.67
CA GLU A 96 -29.29 -28.13 -5.90
C GLU A 96 -30.22 -28.60 -4.77
N GLU A 97 -29.94 -29.76 -4.19
CA GLU A 97 -30.64 -30.29 -3.04
C GLU A 97 -30.39 -29.45 -1.77
N ASP A 98 -29.16 -28.96 -1.58
CA ASP A 98 -28.83 -28.06 -0.46
C ASP A 98 -29.60 -26.74 -0.54
N ALA A 99 -29.70 -26.17 -1.74
CA ALA A 99 -30.47 -24.95 -1.98
C ALA A 99 -31.98 -25.18 -1.79
N ALA A 100 -32.51 -26.28 -2.30
CA ALA A 100 -33.93 -26.61 -2.22
C ALA A 100 -34.38 -27.01 -0.79
N SER A 101 -33.48 -27.61 0.00
CA SER A 101 -33.76 -28.02 1.38
C SER A 101 -33.55 -26.90 2.41
N TYR A 102 -33.00 -25.76 2.01
CA TYR A 102 -32.72 -24.66 2.92
C TYR A 102 -34.00 -24.02 3.48
N VAL A 103 -34.14 -24.03 4.82
CA VAL A 103 -35.23 -23.35 5.53
C VAL A 103 -34.76 -21.98 6.02
N LYS A 104 -35.32 -20.92 5.44
CA LYS A 104 -35.02 -19.53 5.82
C LYS A 104 -35.38 -19.26 7.28
N LYS A 105 -34.37 -18.95 8.09
CA LYS A 105 -34.56 -18.59 9.50
C LYS A 105 -35.03 -17.14 9.61
N VAL A 106 -36.22 -16.93 10.19
CA VAL A 106 -36.77 -15.60 10.45
C VAL A 106 -36.52 -15.22 11.90
N ILE A 107 -35.78 -14.14 12.11
CA ILE A 107 -35.53 -13.57 13.44
C ILE A 107 -36.34 -12.27 13.54
N PRO A 108 -37.28 -12.15 14.49
CA PRO A 108 -38.09 -10.94 14.64
C PRO A 108 -37.20 -9.75 15.02
N LYS A 109 -37.34 -8.65 14.28
CA LYS A 109 -36.60 -7.41 14.50
C LYS A 109 -37.55 -6.23 14.38
N ASP A 110 -37.34 -5.24 15.24
CA ASP A 110 -38.07 -3.98 15.16
C ASP A 110 -37.69 -3.19 13.91
N TYR A 111 -38.60 -2.34 13.43
CA TYR A 111 -38.37 -1.48 12.27
C TYR A 111 -37.12 -0.61 12.41
N LYS A 112 -36.88 -0.05 13.61
CA LYS A 112 -35.68 0.77 13.89
C LYS A 112 -34.40 -0.04 13.68
N THR A 113 -34.39 -1.28 14.15
CA THR A 113 -33.25 -2.19 14.02
C THR A 113 -33.05 -2.62 12.58
N MET A 114 -34.14 -2.96 11.86
CA MET A 114 -34.06 -3.30 10.43
C MET A 114 -33.51 -2.14 9.59
N ALA A 115 -34.02 -0.92 9.79
CA ALA A 115 -33.55 0.26 9.06
C ALA A 115 -32.06 0.56 9.34
N ALA A 116 -31.62 0.43 10.60
CA ALA A 116 -30.22 0.60 10.97
C ALA A 116 -29.32 -0.45 10.30
N LEU A 117 -29.74 -1.71 10.26
CA LEU A 117 -29.00 -2.79 9.59
C LEU A 117 -28.94 -2.57 8.08
N SER A 118 -30.06 -2.21 7.44
CA SER A 118 -30.10 -1.92 6.01
C SER A 118 -29.16 -0.77 5.64
N LYS A 119 -29.10 0.29 6.45
CA LYS A 119 -28.18 1.41 6.26
C LYS A 119 -26.71 1.01 6.47
N ALA A 120 -26.43 0.12 7.43
CA ALA A 120 -25.07 -0.33 7.72
C ALA A 120 -24.46 -1.16 6.57
N ILE A 121 -25.28 -1.92 5.84
CA ILE A 121 -24.82 -2.81 4.75
C ILE A 121 -25.00 -2.22 3.36
N GLU A 122 -25.57 -1.02 3.21
CA GLU A 122 -25.94 -0.40 1.92
C GLU A 122 -24.76 -0.34 0.93
N LYS A 123 -23.55 -0.01 1.42
CA LYS A 123 -22.33 0.12 0.61
C LYS A 123 -21.46 -1.15 0.61
N ASN A 124 -21.89 -2.22 1.26
CA ASN A 124 -21.15 -3.47 1.30
C ASN A 124 -21.35 -4.23 -0.02
N ILE A 125 -20.25 -4.64 -0.66
CA ILE A 125 -20.25 -5.29 -1.98
C ILE A 125 -21.09 -6.59 -2.02
N LEU A 126 -21.24 -7.26 -0.87
CA LEU A 126 -22.00 -8.49 -0.77
C LEU A 126 -23.53 -8.25 -0.73
N PHE A 127 -23.96 -7.01 -0.51
CA PHE A 127 -25.38 -6.65 -0.30
C PHE A 127 -25.89 -5.56 -1.25
N CYS A 128 -25.01 -4.77 -1.88
CA CYS A 128 -25.42 -3.63 -2.71
C CYS A 128 -26.21 -4.01 -3.97
N HIS A 129 -26.09 -5.27 -4.42
CA HIS A 129 -26.75 -5.78 -5.63
C HIS A 129 -27.92 -6.73 -5.35
N LEU A 130 -28.23 -6.99 -4.08
CA LEU A 130 -29.39 -7.82 -3.71
C LEU A 130 -30.68 -7.04 -3.90
N ASP A 131 -31.70 -7.74 -4.39
CA ASP A 131 -33.05 -7.20 -4.48
C ASP A 131 -33.70 -7.08 -3.08
N ASP A 132 -34.91 -6.51 -3.02
CA ASP A 132 -35.61 -6.30 -1.75
C ASP A 132 -36.06 -7.61 -1.08
N ALA A 133 -36.23 -8.70 -1.84
CA ALA A 133 -36.67 -10.00 -1.32
C ALA A 133 -35.50 -10.79 -0.70
N GLU A 134 -34.32 -10.71 -1.32
CA GLU A 134 -33.06 -11.29 -0.84
C GLU A 134 -32.53 -10.55 0.39
N ARG A 135 -32.79 -9.25 0.50
CA ARG A 135 -32.34 -8.40 1.61
C ARG A 135 -33.19 -8.53 2.89
N ARG A 136 -34.41 -9.03 2.79
CA ARG A 136 -35.38 -9.11 3.90
C ARG A 136 -35.46 -10.49 4.54
#